data_AF-A0A136JAV6-F1
#
_entry.id   AF-A0A136JAV6-F1
#
_cell.length_a   1.000
_cell.length_b   1.000
_cell.length_c   1.000
_cell.angle_alpha   90.00
_cell.angle_beta   90.00
_cell.angle_gamma   90.00
#
_symmetry.space_group_name_H-M   'P 1'
#
loop_
_entity.id
_entity.type
_entity.pdbx_description
1 polymer ?
#
loop_
_entity_poly.entity_id
_entity_poly.type
_entity_poly.pdbx_seq_one_letter_code
_entity_poly.pdbx_strand_id
1 'polypeptide(L)'
;MYPSRILRADKGPKPNLTGFDIGKFAASAGQPRYDPWERAEAWRYTGQFSRWNRFNRAFPGLGIATVAFAGYLAYEQLFLKDEHHGHGEEHH
;
A
#
# COMPACT_ATOMS: atom_id res chain seq x y z
N MET A 1 -7.29 -53.20 -29.89
CA MET A 1 -7.00 -52.34 -28.71
C MET A 1 -7.10 -50.89 -29.15
N TYR A 2 -7.93 -50.07 -28.50
CA TYR A 2 -8.14 -48.67 -28.91
C TYR A 2 -7.15 -47.74 -28.19
N PRO A 3 -6.13 -47.19 -28.88
CA PRO A 3 -5.12 -46.29 -28.30
C PRO A 3 -5.71 -44.94 -27.83
N SER A 4 -6.94 -44.62 -28.21
CA SER A 4 -7.61 -43.34 -27.91
C SER A 4 -8.08 -43.18 -26.46
N ARG A 5 -8.11 -44.25 -25.65
CA ARG A 5 -8.48 -44.17 -24.22
C ARG A 5 -7.31 -43.79 -23.32
N ILE A 6 -6.08 -44.18 -23.66
CA ILE A 6 -4.89 -43.89 -22.85
C ILE A 6 -4.57 -42.38 -22.86
N LEU A 7 -4.74 -41.72 -24.00
CA LEU A 7 -4.54 -40.27 -24.15
C LEU A 7 -5.59 -39.40 -23.45
N ARG A 8 -6.70 -39.99 -22.98
CA ARG A 8 -7.75 -39.27 -22.22
C ARG A 8 -7.48 -39.25 -20.71
N ALA A 9 -6.67 -40.18 -20.20
CA ALA A 9 -6.26 -40.22 -18.79
C ALA A 9 -5.20 -39.15 -18.45
N ASP A 10 -4.54 -38.57 -19.45
CA ASP A 10 -3.47 -37.58 -19.30
C ASP A 10 -3.97 -36.12 -19.17
N LYS A 11 -5.30 -35.91 -19.16
CA LYS A 11 -5.90 -34.56 -19.00
C LYS A 11 -6.30 -34.23 -17.56
N GLY A 12 -5.80 -34.98 -16.58
CA GLY A 12 -5.98 -34.67 -15.16
C GLY A 12 -4.86 -33.77 -14.64
N PRO A 13 -5.10 -32.97 -13.58
CA PRO A 13 -4.00 -32.31 -12.88
C PRO A 13 -2.97 -33.36 -12.44
N LYS A 14 -1.69 -33.10 -12.67
CA LYS A 14 -0.60 -34.01 -12.30
C LYS A 14 -0.75 -34.41 -10.82
N PRO A 15 -0.66 -35.70 -10.47
CA PRO A 15 -0.76 -36.11 -9.08
C PRO A 15 0.39 -35.48 -8.28
N ASN A 16 0.06 -34.71 -7.25
CA ASN A 16 1.05 -34.07 -6.39
C ASN A 16 1.78 -35.16 -5.59
N LEU A 17 3.05 -35.40 -5.95
CA LEU A 17 3.89 -36.45 -5.35
C LEU A 17 4.08 -36.26 -3.83
N THR A 18 4.00 -35.00 -3.37
CA THR A 18 4.13 -34.60 -1.97
C THR A 18 2.79 -34.57 -1.22
N GLY A 19 1.66 -34.76 -1.90
CA GLY A 19 0.32 -34.62 -1.32
C GLY A 19 -0.08 -33.19 -0.94
N PHE A 20 0.84 -32.22 -1.06
CA PHE A 20 0.58 -30.80 -0.81
C PHE A 20 -0.10 -30.15 -2.02
N ASP A 21 -1.22 -29.48 -1.79
CA ASP A 21 -2.01 -28.79 -2.81
C ASP A 21 -2.15 -27.31 -2.44
N ILE A 22 -1.52 -26.45 -3.23
CA ILE A 22 -1.48 -25.00 -3.00
C ILE A 22 -2.90 -24.39 -3.10
N GLY A 23 -3.75 -24.91 -4.00
CA GLY A 23 -5.11 -24.40 -4.18
C GLY A 23 -5.99 -24.71 -2.98
N LYS A 24 -5.88 -25.94 -2.44
CA LYS A 24 -6.57 -26.32 -1.19
C LYS A 24 -6.05 -25.54 0.01
N PHE A 25 -4.73 -25.35 0.09
CA PHE A 25 -4.14 -24.51 1.13
C PHE A 25 -4.70 -23.09 1.06
N ALA A 26 -4.66 -22.43 -0.11
CA ALA A 26 -5.16 -21.08 -0.30
C ALA A 26 -6.66 -20.96 0.05
N ALA A 27 -7.48 -21.95 -0.31
CA ALA A 27 -8.90 -22.00 0.08
C ALA A 27 -9.10 -22.12 1.60
N SER A 28 -8.17 -22.78 2.30
CA SER A 28 -8.22 -22.96 3.77
C SER A 28 -7.47 -21.88 4.57
N ALA A 29 -6.62 -21.09 3.94
CA ALA A 29 -5.72 -20.13 4.61
C ALA A 29 -6.42 -18.84 5.09
N GLY A 30 -7.72 -18.69 4.80
CA GLY A 30 -8.52 -17.56 5.26
C GLY A 30 -8.80 -17.58 6.76
N GLN A 31 -9.29 -16.46 7.27
CA GLN A 31 -9.80 -16.39 8.65
C GLN A 31 -11.05 -17.28 8.78
N PRO A 32 -11.08 -18.23 9.74
CA PRO A 32 -12.27 -19.06 9.94
C PRO A 32 -13.44 -18.18 10.40
N ARG A 33 -14.68 -18.60 10.08
CA ARG A 33 -15.89 -17.85 10.45
C ARG A 33 -16.02 -17.62 11.96
N TYR A 34 -15.48 -18.53 12.77
CA TYR A 34 -15.46 -18.45 14.23
C TYR A 34 -14.07 -18.82 14.72
N ASP A 35 -13.26 -17.82 15.04
CA ASP A 35 -11.97 -18.02 15.68
C ASP A 35 -12.14 -17.89 17.21
N PRO A 36 -11.89 -18.96 18.01
CA PRO A 36 -11.96 -18.86 19.47
C PRO A 36 -10.96 -17.87 20.07
N TRP A 37 -9.91 -17.49 19.32
CA TRP A 37 -8.87 -16.56 19.76
C TRP A 37 -9.09 -15.13 19.30
N GLU A 38 -10.15 -14.83 18.56
CA GLU A 38 -10.40 -13.50 18.00
C GLU A 38 -10.31 -12.40 19.07
N ARG A 39 -10.93 -12.63 20.24
CA ARG A 39 -10.90 -11.69 21.37
C ARG A 39 -9.52 -11.56 21.99
N ALA A 40 -8.73 -12.63 22.02
CA ALA A 40 -7.37 -12.63 22.54
C ALA A 40 -6.39 -11.93 21.59
N GLU A 41 -6.64 -11.96 20.27
CA GLU A 41 -5.83 -11.28 19.25
C GLU A 41 -6.26 -9.83 18.99
N ALA A 42 -7.48 -9.44 19.39
CA ALA A 42 -8.06 -8.13 19.10
C ALA A 42 -7.18 -6.94 19.53
N TRP A 43 -6.45 -7.04 20.64
CA TRP A 43 -5.59 -5.94 21.13
C TRP A 43 -4.49 -5.56 20.14
N ARG A 44 -4.02 -6.48 19.28
CA ARG A 44 -2.95 -6.23 18.30
C ARG A 44 -3.38 -5.32 17.16
N TYR A 45 -4.69 -5.24 16.90
CA TYR A 45 -5.24 -4.58 15.71
C TYR A 45 -6.27 -3.50 16.06
N THR A 46 -6.50 -3.24 17.35
CA THR A 46 -7.44 -2.23 17.85
C THR A 46 -6.72 -1.10 18.58
N GLY A 47 -7.43 0.00 18.85
CA GLY A 47 -6.87 1.17 19.55
C GLY A 47 -5.65 1.75 18.86
N GLN A 48 -4.56 1.96 19.61
CA GLN A 48 -3.30 2.55 19.12
C GLN A 48 -2.67 1.76 17.97
N PHE A 49 -2.94 0.45 17.87
CA PHE A 49 -2.38 -0.42 16.83
C PHE A 49 -3.30 -0.63 15.63
N SER A 50 -4.42 0.10 15.55
CA SER A 50 -5.31 0.05 14.39
C SER A 50 -4.60 0.44 13.10
N ARG A 51 -5.08 -0.07 11.96
CA ARG A 51 -4.53 0.24 10.63
C ARG A 51 -4.42 1.75 10.41
N TRP A 52 -5.46 2.50 10.79
CA TRP A 52 -5.49 3.95 10.66
C TRP A 52 -4.39 4.59 11.54
N ASN A 53 -4.29 4.23 12.82
CA ASN A 53 -3.32 4.85 13.73
C ASN A 53 -1.86 4.63 13.31
N ARG A 54 -1.56 3.54 12.61
CA ARG A 54 -0.22 3.30 12.03
C ARG A 54 0.14 4.32 10.94
N PHE A 55 -0.83 4.75 10.13
CA PHE A 55 -0.57 5.66 9.01
C PHE A 55 -0.66 7.15 9.37
N ASN A 56 -1.40 7.52 10.41
CA ASN A 56 -1.63 8.93 10.71
C ASN A 56 -0.45 9.66 11.33
N ARG A 57 0.61 8.92 11.62
CA ARG A 57 1.91 9.45 12.04
C ARG A 57 3.02 9.19 11.01
N ALA A 58 2.67 8.77 9.79
CA ALA A 58 3.65 8.47 8.74
C ALA A 58 4.40 9.72 8.25
N PHE A 59 3.78 10.90 8.31
CA PHE A 59 4.36 12.16 7.85
C PHE A 59 4.34 13.23 8.94
N PRO A 60 5.17 13.10 10.00
CA PRO A 60 5.27 14.13 11.01
C PRO A 60 5.79 15.42 10.37
N GLY A 61 5.09 16.54 10.58
CA GLY A 61 5.51 17.85 10.11
C GLY A 61 5.12 18.23 8.68
N LEU A 62 4.45 17.36 7.91
CA LEU A 62 3.97 17.71 6.57
C LEU A 62 3.07 18.95 6.59
N GLY A 63 2.15 19.05 7.55
CA GLY A 63 1.31 20.24 7.70
C GLY A 63 2.10 21.54 7.95
N ILE A 64 3.14 21.47 8.80
CA ILE A 64 3.99 22.64 9.09
C ILE A 64 4.79 23.04 7.85
N ALA A 65 5.38 22.05 7.17
CA ALA A 65 6.13 22.29 5.94
C ALA A 65 5.26 22.90 4.84
N THR A 66 4.03 22.40 4.66
CA THR A 66 3.09 22.95 3.68
C THR A 66 2.73 24.41 3.99
N VAL A 67 2.47 24.74 5.26
CA VAL A 67 2.15 26.12 5.67
C VAL A 67 3.35 27.04 5.47
N ALA A 68 4.54 26.63 5.91
CA ALA A 68 5.76 27.43 5.73
C ALA A 68 6.07 27.65 4.24
N PHE A 69 5.94 26.60 3.42
CA PHE A 69 6.14 26.68 1.98
C PHE A 69 5.14 27.63 1.31
N ALA A 70 3.85 27.52 1.64
CA ALA A 70 2.83 28.43 1.12
C ALA A 70 3.08 29.89 1.55
N GLY A 71 3.50 30.10 2.81
CA GLY A 71 3.88 31.42 3.31
C GLY A 71 5.08 32.01 2.55
N TYR A 72 6.09 31.18 2.28
CA TYR A 72 7.24 31.59 1.46
C TYR A 72 6.83 31.97 0.04
N LEU A 73 6.00 31.16 -0.63
CA LEU A 73 5.51 31.47 -1.97
C LEU A 73 4.69 32.77 -2.00
N ALA A 74 3.84 33.00 -1.00
CA ALA A 74 3.08 34.25 -0.89
C ALA A 74 4.02 35.46 -0.67
N TYR A 75 5.03 35.29 0.19
CA TYR A 75 6.05 36.32 0.42
C TYR A 75 6.85 36.62 -0.86
N GLU A 76 7.29 35.58 -1.57
CA GLU A 76 7.98 35.71 -2.86
C GLU A 76 7.11 36.43 -3.89
N GLN A 77 5.83 36.06 -3.98
CA GLN A 77 4.89 36.62 -4.95
C GLN A 77 4.55 38.09 -4.68
N LEU A 78 4.46 38.51 -3.41
CA LEU A 78 4.00 39.85 -3.03
C LEU A 78 5.14 40.83 -2.75
N PHE A 79 6.31 40.35 -2.31
CA PHE A 79 7.41 41.23 -1.87
C PHE A 79 8.66 41.07 -2.73
N LEU A 80 9.06 39.84 -3.11
CA LEU A 80 10.25 39.67 -3.96
C LEU A 80 10.00 39.92 -5.45
N LYS A 81 8.79 39.68 -5.96
CA LYS A 81 8.45 39.98 -7.37
C LYS A 81 8.28 41.47 -7.65
N ASP A 82 7.81 42.26 -6.69
CA ASP A 82 7.66 43.71 -6.86
C ASP A 82 9.01 44.47 -6.78
N GLU A 83 10.05 43.91 -6.13
CA GLU A 83 11.38 44.52 -6.06
C GLU A 83 12.27 44.26 -7.30
N HIS A 84 11.94 43.29 -8.17
CA HIS A 84 12.72 42.96 -9.37
C HIS A 84 12.18 43.53 -10.70
N HIS A 85 11.17 44.40 -10.65
CA HIS A 85 10.63 45.10 -11.83
C HIS A 85 11.06 46.58 -11.93
N GLY A 86 12.26 46.93 -11.43
CA GLY A 86 12.81 48.28 -11.58
C GLY A 86 14.35 48.33 -11.55
N HIS A 87 14.96 48.53 -12.73
CA HIS A 87 16.34 48.97 -13.03
C HIS A 87 17.53 48.00 -12.86
N GLY A 88 18.21 47.70 -13.98
CA GLY A 88 19.52 47.04 -14.01
C GLY A 88 20.04 46.64 -15.40
N GLU A 89 20.16 47.60 -16.31
CA GLU A 89 21.09 47.69 -17.47
C GLU A 89 21.36 46.47 -18.39
N GLU A 90 20.74 46.50 -19.58
CA GLU A 90 21.38 46.03 -20.82
C GLU A 90 22.34 47.13 -21.33
N HIS A 91 23.64 46.89 -21.15
CA HIS A 91 24.71 47.56 -21.89
C HIS A 91 25.76 46.50 -22.31
N HIS A 92 25.89 46.36 -23.64
CA HIS A 92 26.91 45.64 -24.44
C HIS A 92 26.77 44.12 -24.62
#